data_AF-A0A1I4S5N3-F1
#
_entry.id   AF-A0A1I4S5N3-F1
#
_cell.length_a   1.000
_cell.length_b   1.000
_cell.length_c   1.000
_cell.angle_alpha   90.00
_cell.angle_beta   90.00
_cell.angle_gamma   90.00
#
_symmetry.space_group_name_H-M   'P 1'
#
loop_
_entity.id
_entity.type
_entity.pdbx_description
1 polymer ?
#
loop_
_entity_poly.entity_id
_entity_poly.type
_entity_poly.pdbx_seq_one_letter_code
_entity_poly.pdbx_strand_id
1 'polypeptide(L)'
;MGAIGNEQIKEIIVRELPRIIETDPEVQELILKLSRQYFADKKETESRFDRLLEELRRDREEFNRRWDEHIKRLEEQWREQARKWEEQERKWEEQVRRWHEQDKKWEEQVRRWHEQDKKWEEQVRRWHEQD
;
A
#
# COMPACT_ATOMS: atom_id res chain seq x y z
N MET A 1 -60.59 -34.21 30.04
CA MET A 1 -59.35 -33.52 30.43
C MET A 1 -58.40 -33.61 29.26
N GLY A 2 -58.33 -32.57 28.43
CA GLY A 2 -57.47 -32.56 27.24
C GLY A 2 -56.02 -32.40 27.67
N ALA A 3 -55.16 -33.30 27.21
CA ALA A 3 -53.72 -33.17 27.40
C ALA A 3 -53.26 -31.85 26.78
N ILE A 4 -52.76 -30.93 27.61
CA ILE A 4 -52.15 -29.69 27.12
C ILE A 4 -50.94 -30.12 26.28
N GLY A 5 -50.97 -29.81 24.99
CA GLY A 5 -49.89 -30.17 24.09
C GLY A 5 -48.61 -29.45 24.52
N ASN A 6 -47.45 -30.11 24.37
CA ASN A 6 -46.15 -29.51 24.70
C ASN A 6 -45.93 -28.14 24.02
N GLU A 7 -46.56 -27.90 22.87
CA GLU A 7 -46.61 -26.59 22.18
C GLU A 7 -47.30 -25.51 23.01
N GLN A 8 -48.48 -25.80 23.58
CA GLN A 8 -49.21 -24.85 24.44
C GLN A 8 -48.45 -24.57 25.73
N ILE A 9 -47.77 -25.58 26.28
CA ILE A 9 -46.92 -25.40 27.45
C ILE A 9 -45.74 -24.48 27.11
N LYS A 10 -45.09 -24.65 25.95
CA LYS A 10 -44.04 -23.74 25.48
C LYS A 10 -44.53 -22.30 25.31
N GLU A 11 -45.69 -22.10 24.68
CA GLU A 11 -46.26 -20.76 24.50
C GLU A 11 -46.57 -20.07 25.83
N ILE A 12 -47.13 -20.80 26.79
CA ILE A 12 -47.42 -20.28 28.13
C ILE A 12 -46.12 -19.94 28.87
N ILE A 13 -45.14 -20.83 28.81
CA ILE A 13 -43.81 -20.63 29.40
C ILE A 13 -43.15 -19.39 28.80
N VAL A 14 -43.11 -19.23 27.48
CA VAL A 14 -42.47 -18.08 26.81
C VAL A 14 -43.18 -16.76 27.12
N ARG A 15 -44.51 -16.76 27.26
CA ARG A 15 -45.29 -15.55 27.55
C ARG A 15 -45.18 -15.11 29.00
N GLU A 16 -45.16 -16.06 29.94
CA GLU A 16 -45.20 -15.76 31.38
C GLU A 16 -43.81 -15.81 32.06
N LEU A 17 -42.80 -16.47 31.48
CA LEU A 17 -41.43 -16.48 32.02
C LEU A 17 -40.91 -15.08 32.36
N PRO A 18 -41.01 -14.08 31.47
CA PRO A 18 -40.45 -12.76 31.72
C PRO A 18 -41.03 -12.11 32.98
N ARG A 19 -42.33 -12.34 33.25
CA ARG A 19 -43.02 -11.80 34.44
C ARG A 19 -42.67 -12.58 35.70
N ILE A 20 -42.52 -13.90 35.59
CA ILE A 20 -42.18 -14.78 36.71
C ILE A 20 -40.74 -14.52 37.17
N ILE A 21 -39.82 -14.25 36.25
CA ILE A 21 -38.43 -13.85 36.56
C ILE A 21 -38.41 -12.58 37.43
N GLU A 22 -39.28 -11.62 37.20
CA GLU A 22 -39.31 -10.37 37.98
C GLU A 22 -39.92 -10.55 39.38
N THR A 23 -40.74 -11.60 39.57
CA THR A 23 -41.58 -11.75 40.76
C THR A 23 -41.10 -12.88 41.69
N ASP A 24 -40.42 -13.90 41.15
CA ASP A 24 -40.04 -15.11 41.87
C ASP A 24 -38.51 -15.35 41.89
N PRO A 25 -37.87 -15.21 43.07
CA PRO A 25 -36.44 -15.45 43.26
C PRO A 25 -35.99 -16.89 42.97
N GLU A 26 -36.85 -17.90 43.19
CA GLU A 26 -36.48 -19.31 42.97
C GLU A 26 -36.34 -19.61 41.47
N VAL A 27 -37.16 -18.97 40.64
CA VAL A 27 -37.09 -19.08 39.18
C VAL A 27 -35.86 -18.36 38.63
N GLN A 28 -35.46 -17.22 39.22
CA GLN A 28 -34.19 -16.57 38.88
C GLN A 28 -32.99 -17.48 39.17
N GLU A 29 -32.97 -18.14 40.34
CA GLU A 29 -31.88 -19.04 40.73
C GLU A 29 -31.82 -20.28 39.82
N LEU A 30 -32.98 -20.84 39.45
CA LEU A 30 -33.07 -21.95 38.51
C LEU A 30 -32.54 -21.56 37.12
N ILE A 31 -32.91 -20.38 36.61
CA ILE A 31 -32.42 -19.88 35.32
C ILE A 31 -30.93 -19.58 35.37
N LEU A 32 -30.40 -19.00 36.45
CA LEU A 32 -28.97 -18.79 36.64
C LEU A 32 -28.19 -20.12 36.69
N LYS A 33 -28.75 -21.15 37.31
CA LYS A 33 -28.15 -22.48 37.38
C LYS A 33 -28.13 -23.17 36.02
N LEU A 34 -29.20 -23.01 35.23
CA LEU A 34 -29.28 -23.51 33.86
C LEU A 34 -28.38 -22.71 32.91
N SER A 35 -28.30 -21.39 33.07
CA SER A 35 -27.48 -20.52 32.22
C SER A 35 -26.00 -20.74 32.46
N ARG A 36 -25.55 -21.02 33.69
CA ARG A 36 -24.16 -21.40 34.00
C ARG A 36 -23.67 -22.65 33.26
N GLN A 37 -24.59 -23.49 32.77
CA GLN A 37 -24.27 -24.67 31.97
C GLN A 37 -23.92 -24.31 30.51
N TYR A 38 -24.40 -23.16 30.03
CA TYR A 38 -24.22 -22.68 28.65
C TYR A 38 -23.36 -21.42 28.53
N PHE A 39 -23.23 -20.64 29.60
CA PHE A 39 -22.45 -19.40 29.68
C PHE A 39 -21.33 -19.56 30.71
N ALA A 40 -20.07 -19.36 30.28
CA ALA A 40 -18.92 -19.35 31.17
C ALA A 40 -19.05 -18.22 32.21
N ASP A 41 -18.55 -18.46 33.43
CA ASP A 41 -18.62 -17.48 34.52
C ASP A 41 -17.97 -16.16 34.08
N LYS A 42 -18.57 -15.02 34.45
CA LYS A 42 -18.19 -13.69 33.95
C LYS A 42 -16.69 -13.42 34.16
N LYS A 43 -16.17 -13.87 35.30
CA LYS A 43 -14.76 -13.74 35.71
C LYS A 43 -13.80 -14.56 34.82
N GLU A 44 -14.23 -15.73 34.36
CA GLU A 44 -13.41 -16.57 33.48
C GLU A 44 -13.34 -15.98 32.08
N THR A 45 -14.44 -15.39 31.63
CA THR A 45 -14.53 -14.70 30.34
C THR A 45 -13.65 -13.45 30.33
N GLU A 46 -13.70 -12.62 31.37
CA GLU A 46 -12.82 -11.45 31.54
C GLU A 46 -11.33 -11.83 31.50
N SER A 47 -10.92 -12.90 32.20
CA SER A 47 -9.53 -13.35 32.20
C SER A 47 -9.04 -13.82 30.82
N ARG A 48 -9.91 -14.45 30.01
CA ARG A 48 -9.57 -14.82 28.62
C ARG A 48 -9.45 -13.59 27.73
N PHE A 49 -10.31 -12.59 27.92
CA PHE A 49 -10.23 -11.32 27.21
C PHE A 49 -8.95 -10.55 27.53
N ASP A 50 -8.54 -10.47 28.79
CA ASP A 50 -7.29 -9.83 29.18
C ASP A 50 -6.08 -10.49 28.52
N ARG A 51 -6.05 -11.83 28.47
CA ARG A 51 -5.01 -12.59 27.78
C ARG A 51 -4.99 -12.31 26.28
N LEU A 52 -6.14 -12.28 25.63
CA LEU A 52 -6.27 -11.96 24.20
C LEU A 52 -5.83 -10.52 23.90
N LEU A 53 -6.13 -9.57 24.79
CA LEU A 53 -5.69 -8.18 24.63
C LEU A 53 -4.17 -8.04 24.78
N GLU A 54 -3.55 -8.82 25.67
CA GLU A 54 -2.10 -8.89 25.83
C GLU A 54 -1.43 -9.46 24.56
N GLU A 55 -1.99 -10.55 24.01
CA GLU A 55 -1.53 -11.15 22.76
C GLU A 55 -1.69 -10.17 21.58
N LEU A 56 -2.84 -9.51 21.45
CA LEU A 56 -3.08 -8.48 20.43
C LEU A 56 -2.12 -7.28 20.54
N ARG A 57 -1.76 -6.87 21.76
CA ARG A 57 -0.76 -5.81 21.97
C ARG A 57 0.61 -6.24 21.45
N ARG A 58 1.05 -7.46 21.76
CA ARG A 58 2.32 -8.01 21.28
C ARG A 58 2.33 -8.16 19.77
N ASP A 59 1.27 -8.70 19.19
CA ASP A 59 1.15 -8.85 17.74
C ASP A 59 1.20 -7.51 17.02
N ARG A 60 0.57 -6.47 17.60
CA ARG A 60 0.62 -5.12 17.04
C ARG A 60 2.03 -4.51 17.13
N GLU A 61 2.74 -4.72 18.23
CA GLU A 61 4.13 -4.26 18.36
C GLU A 61 5.05 -4.96 17.36
N GLU A 62 4.92 -6.27 17.20
CA GLU A 62 5.70 -7.03 16.21
C GLU A 62 5.36 -6.60 14.79
N PHE A 63 4.07 -6.41 14.49
CA PHE A 63 3.61 -5.93 13.20
C PHE A 63 4.21 -4.55 12.90
N ASN A 64 4.13 -3.62 13.85
CA ASN A 64 4.70 -2.28 13.70
C ASN A 64 6.20 -2.33 13.46
N ARG A 65 6.95 -3.15 14.20
CA ARG A 65 8.40 -3.32 13.99
C ARG A 65 8.71 -3.83 12.58
N ARG A 66 8.01 -4.87 12.14
CA ARG A 66 8.18 -5.42 10.78
C ARG A 66 7.80 -4.39 9.71
N TRP A 67 6.77 -3.59 9.98
CA TRP A 67 6.35 -2.51 9.09
C TRP A 67 7.42 -1.44 9.00
N ASP A 68 7.96 -0.97 10.12
CA ASP A 68 9.03 0.03 10.17
C ASP A 68 10.29 -0.45 9.46
N GLU A 69 10.70 -1.71 9.66
CA GLU A 69 11.81 -2.33 8.93
C GLU A 69 11.54 -2.41 7.42
N HIS A 70 10.31 -2.72 7.02
CA HIS A 70 9.92 -2.77 5.63
C HIS A 70 9.96 -1.39 4.97
N ILE A 71 9.42 -0.36 5.65
CA ILE A 71 9.47 1.03 5.18
C ILE A 71 10.91 1.49 5.04
N LYS A 72 11.78 1.22 6.02
CA LYS A 72 13.19 1.58 5.95
C LYS A 72 13.90 0.91 4.76
N ARG A 73 13.63 -0.37 4.50
CA ARG A 73 14.18 -1.07 3.33
C ARG A 73 13.70 -0.46 2.02
N LEU A 74 12.42 -0.10 1.93
CA LEU A 74 11.88 0.57 0.76
C LEU A 74 12.56 1.93 0.56
N GLU A 75 12.72 2.74 1.60
CA GLU A 75 13.42 4.02 1.51
C GLU A 75 14.86 3.86 1.02
N GLU A 76 15.59 2.86 1.50
CA GLU A 76 16.96 2.55 1.03
C GLU A 76 16.96 2.19 -0.46
N GLN A 77 16.04 1.32 -0.90
CA GLN A 77 15.90 0.97 -2.32
C GLN A 77 15.56 2.18 -3.19
N TRP A 78 14.64 3.04 -2.74
CA TRP A 78 14.27 4.27 -3.44
C TRP A 78 15.47 5.22 -3.56
N ARG A 79 16.27 5.38 -2.51
CA ARG A 79 17.49 6.20 -2.54
C ARG A 79 18.53 5.64 -3.51
N GLU A 80 18.72 4.33 -3.54
CA GLU A 80 19.63 3.70 -4.51
C GLU A 80 19.15 3.89 -5.95
N GLN A 81 17.86 3.73 -6.20
CA GLN A 81 17.28 3.98 -7.52
C GLN A 81 17.44 5.44 -7.94
N ALA A 82 17.15 6.39 -7.04
CA ALA A 82 17.34 7.81 -7.29
C ALA A 82 18.80 8.13 -7.69
N ARG A 83 19.78 7.57 -6.97
CA ARG A 83 21.20 7.72 -7.32
C ARG A 83 21.55 7.17 -8.70
N LYS A 84 21.00 6.00 -9.07
CA LYS A 84 21.20 5.43 -10.40
C LYS A 84 20.59 6.31 -11.49
N TRP A 85 19.40 6.86 -11.24
CA TRP A 85 18.76 7.81 -12.15
C TRP A 85 19.59 9.07 -12.34
N GLU A 86 20.08 9.69 -11.26
CA GLU A 86 20.98 10.85 -11.32
C GLU A 86 22.26 10.54 -12.11
N GLU A 87 22.86 9.36 -11.92
CA GLU A 87 24.04 8.96 -12.68
C GLU A 87 23.75 8.80 -14.18
N GLN A 88 22.59 8.24 -14.53
CA GLN A 88 22.16 8.11 -15.93
C GLN A 88 21.86 9.46 -16.56
N GLU A 89 21.22 10.36 -15.82
CA GLU A 89 20.94 11.73 -16.26
C GLU A 89 22.25 12.46 -16.56
N ARG A 90 23.25 12.39 -15.67
CA ARG A 90 24.58 12.98 -15.92
C ARG A 90 25.26 12.40 -17.15
N LYS A 91 25.15 11.08 -17.40
CA LYS A 91 25.70 10.46 -18.62
C LYS A 91 24.98 10.97 -19.86
N TRP A 92 23.66 11.13 -19.79
CA TRP A 92 22.87 11.70 -20.87
C TRP A 92 23.26 13.15 -21.17
N GLU A 93 23.42 13.99 -20.15
CA GLU A 93 23.90 15.36 -20.30
C GLU A 93 25.28 15.41 -20.96
N GLU A 94 26.20 14.54 -20.56
CA GLU A 94 27.53 14.46 -21.17
C GLU A 94 27.46 14.06 -22.65
N GLN A 95 26.61 13.08 -22.98
CA GLN A 95 26.37 12.70 -24.38
C GLN A 95 25.80 13.88 -25.17
N VAL A 96 24.77 14.55 -24.66
CA VAL A 96 24.18 15.72 -25.32
C VAL A 96 25.23 16.81 -25.58
N ARG A 97 26.14 17.08 -24.63
CA ARG A 97 27.26 18.00 -24.85
C ARG A 97 28.19 17.55 -25.97
N ARG A 98 28.54 16.27 -26.02
CA ARG A 98 29.39 15.71 -27.11
C ARG A 98 28.71 15.83 -28.46
N TRP A 99 27.41 15.57 -28.54
CA TRP A 99 26.62 15.75 -29.76
C TRP A 99 26.65 17.22 -30.22
N HIS A 100 26.42 18.17 -29.31
CA HIS A 100 26.53 19.59 -29.64
C HIS A 100 27.93 20.01 -30.11
N GLU A 101 28.99 19.44 -29.54
CA GLU A 101 30.35 19.72 -30.02
C GLU A 101 30.61 19.16 -31.42
N GLN A 102 30.08 17.98 -31.74
CA GLN A 102 30.18 17.40 -33.08
C GLN A 102 29.38 18.21 -34.09
N ASP A 103 28.18 18.65 -33.71
CA ASP A 103 27.32 19.48 -34.55
C ASP A 103 28.03 20.79 -34.93
N LYS A 104 28.65 21.48 -33.97
CA LYS A 104 29.47 22.67 -34.24
C LYS A 104 30.62 22.40 -35.20
N LYS A 105 31.33 21.29 -35.04
CA LYS A 105 32.41 20.91 -35.97
C LYS A 105 31.88 20.66 -37.37
N TRP A 106 30.70 20.07 -37.47
CA TRP A 106 30.06 19.82 -38.76
C TRP A 106 29.63 21.12 -39.42
N GLU A 107 29.01 22.05 -38.67
CA GLU A 107 28.70 23.41 -39.15
C GLU A 107 29.96 24.14 -39.68
N GLU A 108 31.08 24.05 -38.96
CA GLU A 108 32.34 24.63 -39.42
C GLU A 108 32.84 24.01 -40.73
N GLN A 109 32.71 22.69 -40.89
CA GLN A 109 33.10 22.00 -42.12
C GLN A 109 32.20 22.40 -43.29
N VAL A 110 30.89 22.46 -43.08
CA VAL A 110 29.92 22.93 -44.06
C VAL A 110 30.26 24.36 -44.50
N ARG A 111 30.63 25.24 -43.56
CA ARG A 111 31.09 26.60 -43.89
C ARG A 111 32.32 26.60 -44.78
N ARG A 112 33.32 25.76 -44.49
CA ARG A 112 34.54 25.63 -45.31
C ARG A 112 34.24 25.11 -46.70
N TRP A 113 33.32 24.16 -46.83
CA TRP A 113 32.89 23.64 -48.13
C TRP A 113 32.21 24.74 -48.95
N HIS A 114 31.29 25.50 -48.36
CA HIS A 114 30.68 26.66 -49.03
C HIS A 114 31.71 27.71 -49.47
N GLU A 115 32.75 27.97 -48.66
CA GLU A 115 33.84 28.88 -49.05
C GLU A 115 34.67 28.34 -50.23
N GLN A 116 34.92 27.02 -50.28
CA GLN A 116 35.61 26.41 -51.42
C GLN A 116 34.76 26.41 -52.68
N ASP A 117 33.47 26.12 -52.56
CA ASP A 117 32.51 26.10 -53.65
C ASP A 117 32.44 27.48 -54.32
N LYS A 118 32.33 28.56 -53.54
CA LYS A 118 32.40 29.94 -54.04
C LYS A 118 33.68 30.25 -54.80
N LYS A 119 34.84 29.81 -54.29
CA LYS A 119 36.13 30.00 -54.98
C LYS A 119 36.19 29.23 -56.29
N TRP A 120 35.55 28.06 -56.35
CA TRP A 120 35.48 27.26 -57.55
C TRP A 120 34.56 27.92 -58.59
N GLU A 121 33.39 28.41 -58.19
CA GLU A 121 32.49 29.20 -59.03
C GLU A 121 33.20 30.46 -59.61
N GLU A 122 33.95 31.18 -58.77
CA GLU A 122 34.74 32.34 -59.22
C GLU A 122 35.81 31.96 -60.24
N GLN A 123 36.50 30.83 -60.04
CA GLN A 123 37.46 30.32 -61.02
C GLN A 123 36.76 29.96 -62.33
N VAL A 124 35.68 29.17 -62.29
CA VAL A 124 34.92 28.82 -63.49
C VAL A 124 34.46 30.06 -64.26
N ARG A 125 33.98 31.10 -63.56
CA ARG A 125 33.64 32.38 -64.19
C ARG A 125 34.83 33.01 -64.91
N ARG A 126 36.01 33.06 -64.29
CA ARG A 126 37.23 33.61 -64.92
C ARG A 126 37.67 32.82 -66.16
N TRP A 127 37.49 31.50 -66.17
CA TRP A 127 37.81 30.68 -67.34
C TRP A 127 36.86 31.01 -68.49
N HIS A 128 35.56 31.12 -68.21
CA HIS A 128 34.57 31.53 -69.23
C HIS A 128 34.76 32.96 -69.76
N GLU A 129 35.41 33.85 -69.00
CA GLU A 129 35.73 35.21 -69.46
C GLU A 129 37.01 35.28 -70.31
N GLN A 130 37.82 34.22 -70.34
CA GLN A 130 39.07 34.15 -71.12
C GLN A 130 38.95 33.39 -72.45
N ASP A 131 37.86 32.65 -72.67
CA ASP A 131 37.44 32.06 -73.95
C ASP A 131 36.59 33.05 -74.76
#